data_AF-A0A7S2NTY8-F1
#
_entry.id   AF-A0A7S2NTY8-F1
#
_cell.length_a   1.000
_cell.length_b   1.000
_cell.length_c   1.000
_cell.angle_alpha   90.00
_cell.angle_beta   90.00
_cell.angle_gamma   90.00
#
_symmetry.space_group_name_H-M   'P 1'
#
loop_
_entity.id
_entity.type
_entity.pdbx_description
1 polymer ?
#
loop_
_entity_poly.entity_id
_entity_poly.type
_entity_poly.pdbx_seq_one_letter_code
_entity_poly.pdbx_strand_id
1 'polypeptide(L)'
;LLRQKRLRPPKRGALHSTNYKMSALTSYEGLSSFILKSGGFVAVLSSVAVGMLYLKQDQLLYFPEIGGIPRRAANNPRQYRSPDEYNIRHESVMIEGDDGVKTHAWLLLQSEPKLAPTIVFFHGNAGNIGLRLPNSSQMYKYLSANILMVEYRGFGDSDDVKPSEA
;
A
#
# COMPACT_ATOMS: atom_id res chain seq x y z
N LEU A 1 -78.99 -32.35 -57.94
CA LEU A 1 -78.87 -31.21 -57.00
C LEU A 1 -77.58 -31.35 -56.19
N LEU A 2 -76.60 -30.50 -56.47
CA LEU A 2 -75.20 -30.58 -56.04
C LEU A 2 -75.00 -30.13 -54.59
N ARG A 3 -74.29 -30.95 -53.79
CA ARG A 3 -73.91 -30.68 -52.40
C ARG A 3 -72.53 -30.02 -52.38
N GLN A 4 -72.45 -28.69 -52.21
CA GLN A 4 -71.18 -27.98 -52.00
C GLN A 4 -70.59 -28.33 -50.61
N LYS A 5 -69.42 -28.96 -50.57
CA LYS A 5 -68.58 -29.06 -49.37
C LYS A 5 -67.84 -27.74 -49.17
N ARG A 6 -68.11 -27.03 -48.07
CA ARG A 6 -67.28 -25.90 -47.61
C ARG A 6 -65.91 -26.42 -47.15
N LEU A 7 -64.85 -25.99 -47.82
CA LEU A 7 -63.47 -26.12 -47.32
C LEU A 7 -63.24 -25.11 -46.20
N ARG A 8 -62.75 -25.58 -45.04
CA ARG A 8 -62.33 -24.72 -43.93
C ARG A 8 -60.98 -24.07 -44.28
N PRO A 9 -60.76 -22.77 -44.01
CA PRO A 9 -59.47 -22.14 -44.25
C PRO A 9 -58.39 -22.70 -43.32
N PRO A 10 -57.11 -22.74 -43.75
CA PRO A 10 -56.03 -23.27 -42.92
C PRO A 10 -55.75 -22.33 -41.74
N LYS A 11 -55.51 -22.91 -40.55
CA LYS A 11 -55.12 -22.18 -39.32
C LYS A 11 -53.73 -21.53 -39.49
N ARG A 12 -53.64 -20.32 -40.04
CA ARG A 12 -52.38 -19.58 -40.26
C ARG A 12 -51.82 -18.82 -39.03
N GLY A 13 -52.50 -18.80 -37.88
CA GLY A 13 -52.13 -17.95 -36.74
C GLY A 13 -51.21 -18.56 -35.66
N ALA A 14 -51.12 -19.88 -35.53
CA ALA A 14 -50.44 -20.52 -34.39
C ALA A 14 -48.91 -20.55 -34.53
N LEU A 15 -48.38 -20.84 -35.72
CA LEU A 15 -46.95 -20.93 -35.99
C LEU A 15 -46.23 -19.58 -35.80
N HIS A 16 -46.84 -18.48 -36.24
CA HIS A 16 -46.20 -17.16 -36.20
C HIS A 16 -46.03 -16.61 -34.76
N SER A 17 -46.99 -16.90 -33.87
CA SER A 17 -46.91 -16.49 -32.45
C SER A 17 -45.92 -17.34 -31.64
N THR A 18 -45.79 -18.63 -31.99
CA THR A 18 -44.91 -19.58 -31.31
C THR A 18 -43.44 -19.28 -31.61
N ASN A 19 -43.12 -18.97 -32.87
CA ASN A 19 -41.78 -18.56 -33.29
C ASN A 19 -41.33 -17.27 -32.59
N TYR A 20 -42.23 -16.29 -32.40
CA TYR A 20 -41.92 -15.03 -31.73
C TYR A 20 -41.65 -15.20 -30.23
N LYS A 21 -42.42 -16.07 -29.56
CA LYS A 21 -42.18 -16.41 -28.14
C LYS A 21 -40.87 -17.18 -27.97
N MET A 22 -40.57 -18.11 -28.87
CA MET A 22 -39.34 -18.92 -28.82
C MET A 22 -38.09 -18.09 -29.13
N SER A 23 -38.17 -17.14 -30.07
CA SER A 23 -37.07 -16.18 -30.33
C SER A 23 -36.84 -15.25 -29.15
N ALA A 24 -37.90 -14.72 -28.54
CA ALA A 24 -37.80 -13.84 -27.38
C ALA A 24 -37.20 -14.55 -26.15
N LEU A 25 -37.58 -15.81 -25.89
CA LEU A 25 -36.99 -16.64 -24.83
C LEU A 25 -35.50 -16.92 -25.10
N THR A 26 -35.13 -17.25 -26.34
CA THR A 26 -33.72 -17.47 -26.73
C THR A 26 -32.88 -16.21 -26.57
N SER A 27 -33.44 -15.03 -26.90
CA SER A 27 -32.79 -13.74 -26.68
C SER A 27 -32.64 -13.40 -25.19
N TYR A 28 -33.62 -13.73 -24.35
CA TYR A 28 -33.55 -13.52 -22.90
C TYR A 28 -32.52 -14.43 -22.22
N GLU A 29 -32.46 -15.71 -22.59
CA GLU A 29 -31.43 -16.66 -22.14
C GLU A 29 -30.03 -16.25 -22.62
N GLY A 30 -29.92 -15.75 -23.87
CA GLY A 30 -28.67 -15.19 -24.40
C GLY A 30 -28.21 -13.94 -23.63
N LEU A 31 -29.11 -13.01 -23.35
CA LEU A 31 -28.81 -11.79 -22.60
C LEU A 31 -28.47 -12.09 -21.12
N SER A 32 -29.23 -12.95 -20.45
CA SER A 32 -28.96 -13.34 -19.07
C SER A 32 -27.66 -14.11 -18.93
N SER A 33 -27.35 -15.06 -19.83
CA SER A 33 -26.07 -15.75 -19.83
C SER A 33 -24.89 -14.82 -20.13
N PHE A 34 -25.06 -13.82 -21.00
CA PHE A 34 -24.07 -12.77 -21.24
C PHE A 34 -23.84 -11.91 -19.99
N ILE A 35 -24.90 -11.46 -19.32
CA ILE A 35 -24.81 -10.66 -18.08
C ILE A 35 -24.14 -11.47 -16.96
N LEU A 36 -24.52 -12.73 -16.76
CA LEU A 36 -23.93 -13.60 -15.74
C LEU A 36 -22.45 -13.88 -16.00
N LYS A 37 -22.07 -14.18 -17.25
CA LYS A 37 -20.66 -14.39 -17.63
C LYS A 37 -19.84 -13.11 -17.47
N SER A 38 -20.37 -11.97 -17.91
CA SER A 38 -19.70 -10.68 -17.78
C SER A 38 -19.56 -10.26 -16.31
N GLY A 39 -20.61 -10.44 -15.50
CA GLY A 39 -20.58 -10.19 -14.06
C GLY A 39 -19.61 -11.11 -13.32
N GLY A 40 -19.59 -12.40 -13.67
CA GLY A 40 -18.62 -13.35 -13.14
C GLY A 40 -17.18 -12.97 -13.49
N PHE A 41 -16.93 -12.54 -14.72
CA PHE A 41 -15.62 -12.07 -15.15
C PHE A 41 -15.16 -10.83 -14.38
N VAL A 42 -16.04 -9.83 -14.22
CA VAL A 42 -15.75 -8.62 -13.42
C VAL A 42 -15.46 -8.99 -11.97
N ALA A 43 -16.26 -9.86 -11.35
CA ALA A 43 -16.07 -10.28 -9.97
C ALA A 43 -14.73 -10.99 -9.75
N VAL A 44 -14.30 -11.83 -10.69
CA VAL A 44 -12.98 -12.48 -10.66
C VAL A 44 -11.88 -11.43 -10.76
N LEU A 45 -11.96 -10.49 -11.71
CA LEU A 45 -10.95 -9.43 -11.84
C LEU A 45 -10.87 -8.55 -10.59
N SER A 46 -12.00 -8.12 -10.03
CA SER A 46 -12.04 -7.34 -8.80
C SER A 46 -11.45 -8.10 -7.62
N SER A 47 -11.75 -9.39 -7.49
CA SER A 47 -11.21 -10.23 -6.40
C SER A 47 -9.70 -10.40 -6.52
N VAL A 48 -9.19 -10.61 -7.74
CA VAL A 48 -7.75 -10.66 -8.01
C VAL A 48 -7.09 -9.33 -7.67
N ALA A 49 -7.67 -8.21 -8.08
CA ALA A 49 -7.15 -6.88 -7.80
C ALA A 49 -7.11 -6.59 -6.28
N VAL A 50 -8.18 -6.88 -5.55
CA VAL A 50 -8.23 -6.72 -4.09
C VAL A 50 -7.23 -7.65 -3.41
N GLY A 51 -7.12 -8.90 -3.85
CA GLY A 51 -6.11 -9.84 -3.36
C GLY A 51 -4.69 -9.33 -3.57
N MET A 52 -4.38 -8.78 -4.74
CA MET A 52 -3.09 -8.15 -5.02
C MET A 52 -2.83 -6.94 -4.10
N LEU A 53 -3.81 -6.06 -3.94
CA LEU A 53 -3.70 -4.89 -3.04
C LEU A 53 -3.43 -5.32 -1.60
N TYR A 54 -4.14 -6.33 -1.10
CA TYR A 54 -3.96 -6.86 0.24
C TYR A 54 -2.54 -7.42 0.44
N LEU A 55 -2.06 -8.24 -0.49
CA LEU A 55 -0.71 -8.83 -0.42
C LEU A 55 0.41 -7.79 -0.54
N LYS A 56 0.12 -6.64 -1.15
CA LYS A 56 1.09 -5.57 -1.42
C LYS A 56 0.89 -4.32 -0.54
N GLN A 57 -0.03 -4.34 0.42
CA GLN A 57 -0.39 -3.17 1.22
C GLN A 57 0.82 -2.52 1.90
N ASP A 58 1.71 -3.31 2.52
CA ASP A 58 2.89 -2.79 3.22
C ASP A 58 3.89 -2.13 2.25
N GLN A 59 3.98 -2.63 1.02
CA GLN A 59 4.87 -2.06 -0.01
C GLN A 59 4.29 -0.77 -0.62
N LEU A 60 2.97 -0.57 -0.50
CA LEU A 60 2.31 0.69 -0.87
C LEU A 60 2.42 1.73 0.25
N LEU A 61 2.51 1.26 1.50
CA LEU A 61 2.57 2.13 2.67
C LEU A 61 4.00 2.51 3.04
N TYR A 62 4.99 1.62 2.92
CA TYR A 62 6.37 1.84 3.38
C TYR A 62 7.36 1.96 2.24
N PHE A 63 8.11 3.06 2.24
CA PHE A 63 9.16 3.35 1.27
C PHE A 63 10.52 3.48 1.99
N PRO A 64 11.14 2.36 2.41
CA PRO A 64 12.48 2.39 3.01
C PRO A 64 13.54 2.90 2.03
N GLU A 65 13.30 2.69 0.74
CA GLU A 65 14.08 3.23 -0.37
C GLU A 65 13.14 3.96 -1.33
N ILE A 66 13.45 5.22 -1.64
CA ILE A 66 12.80 5.96 -2.71
C ILE A 66 13.82 6.13 -3.83
N GLY A 67 13.38 6.02 -5.09
CA GLY A 67 14.24 6.19 -6.27
C GLY A 67 15.23 7.34 -6.14
N GLY A 68 16.52 7.00 -6.08
CA GLY A 68 17.64 7.93 -5.99
C GLY A 68 18.12 8.27 -4.57
N ILE A 69 17.37 7.90 -3.53
CA ILE A 69 17.77 8.05 -2.14
C ILE A 69 18.30 6.72 -1.60
N PRO A 70 19.55 6.67 -1.11
CA PRO A 70 20.10 5.47 -0.51
C PRO A 70 19.32 5.06 0.75
N ARG A 71 19.24 3.75 0.99
CA ARG A 71 18.69 3.24 2.24
C ARG A 71 19.47 3.74 3.45
N ARG A 72 20.79 3.55 3.45
CA ARG A 72 21.65 3.86 4.59
C ARG A 72 22.02 5.33 4.64
N ALA A 73 21.93 5.92 5.83
CA ALA A 73 22.19 7.35 6.01
C ALA A 73 23.61 7.74 5.58
N ALA A 74 24.61 6.89 5.84
CA ALA A 74 26.01 7.11 5.46
C ALA A 74 26.22 7.41 3.95
N ASN A 75 25.32 6.91 3.09
CA ASN A 75 25.40 7.08 1.64
C ASN A 75 24.64 8.31 1.12
N ASN A 76 23.91 9.02 1.99
CA ASN A 76 23.18 10.22 1.62
C ASN A 76 24.11 11.34 1.09
N PRO A 77 23.56 12.39 0.46
CA PRO A 77 24.29 13.63 0.23
C PRO A 77 24.88 14.20 1.53
N ARG A 78 25.92 15.03 1.40
CA ARG A 78 26.51 15.75 2.54
C ARG A 78 25.44 16.50 3.33
N GLN A 79 25.66 16.63 4.64
CA GLN A 79 24.74 17.17 5.65
C GLN A 79 23.61 16.21 6.08
N TYR A 80 23.54 15.00 5.53
CA TYR A 80 22.52 14.02 5.89
C TYR A 80 23.12 12.66 6.27
N ARG A 81 24.45 12.55 6.40
CA ARG A 81 25.15 11.27 6.52
C ARG A 81 25.33 10.81 7.96
N SER A 82 25.61 11.75 8.85
CA SER A 82 25.88 11.52 10.26
C SER A 82 25.69 12.83 11.04
N PRO A 83 25.28 12.77 12.32
CA PRO A 83 25.32 13.92 13.22
C PRO A 83 26.70 14.59 13.34
N ASP A 84 27.79 13.89 13.02
CA ASP A 84 29.15 14.45 12.98
C ASP A 84 29.25 15.64 12.03
N GLU A 85 28.48 15.66 10.94
CA GLU A 85 28.48 16.78 9.97
C GLU A 85 27.94 18.09 10.57
N TYR A 86 27.29 18.01 11.73
CA TYR A 86 26.80 19.14 12.52
C TYR A 86 27.64 19.43 13.77
N ASN A 87 28.74 18.70 13.98
CA ASN A 87 29.54 18.73 15.21
C ASN A 87 28.69 18.45 16.47
N ILE A 88 27.69 17.58 16.36
CA ILE A 88 26.85 17.18 17.49
C ILE A 88 27.39 15.86 18.04
N ARG A 89 27.69 15.86 19.35
CA ARG A 89 28.06 14.63 20.06
C ARG A 89 26.87 13.68 20.07
N HIS A 90 27.09 12.44 19.65
CA HIS A 90 26.01 11.47 19.52
C HIS A 90 26.48 10.05 19.79
N GLU A 91 25.52 9.16 19.99
CA GLU A 91 25.71 7.71 20.06
C GLU A 91 24.89 7.03 18.96
N SER A 92 25.46 5.99 18.34
CA SER A 92 24.74 5.12 17.41
C SER A 92 24.31 3.86 18.16
N VAL A 93 23.01 3.64 18.26
CA VAL A 93 22.40 2.61 19.12
C VAL A 93 21.61 1.63 18.27
N MET A 94 21.68 0.34 18.60
CA MET A 94 20.77 -0.67 18.08
C MET A 94 19.80 -1.08 19.20
N ILE A 95 18.51 -0.89 18.97
CA ILE A 95 17.44 -1.23 19.90
C ILE A 95 16.87 -2.57 19.46
N GLU A 96 16.96 -3.58 20.30
CA GLU A 96 16.43 -4.92 20.03
C GLU A 96 14.96 -4.98 20.44
N GLY A 97 14.08 -5.31 19.49
CA GLY A 97 12.67 -5.56 19.74
C GLY A 97 12.41 -6.97 20.28
N ASP A 98 11.21 -7.20 20.80
CA ASP A 98 10.80 -8.50 21.35
C ASP A 98 10.78 -9.63 20.31
N ASP A 99 10.67 -9.28 19.02
CA ASP A 99 10.75 -10.18 17.87
C ASP A 99 12.20 -10.46 17.42
N GLY A 100 13.20 -9.92 18.14
CA GLY A 100 14.62 -10.04 17.83
C GLY A 100 15.10 -9.13 16.70
N VAL A 101 14.21 -8.32 16.11
CA VAL A 101 14.58 -7.34 15.07
C VAL A 101 15.25 -6.14 15.71
N LYS A 102 16.40 -5.75 15.18
CA LYS A 102 17.16 -4.59 15.68
C LYS A 102 16.87 -3.36 14.84
N THR A 103 16.40 -2.30 15.50
CA THR A 103 16.23 -0.99 14.88
C THR A 103 17.37 -0.06 15.26
N HIS A 104 17.83 0.72 14.30
CA HIS A 104 18.91 1.66 14.50
C HIS A 104 18.39 3.01 15.03
N ALA A 105 19.20 3.70 15.82
CA ALA A 105 18.91 5.03 16.29
C ALA A 105 20.19 5.87 16.45
N TRP A 106 20.05 7.19 16.29
CA TRP A 106 21.05 8.15 16.73
C TRP A 106 20.55 8.90 17.96
N LEU A 107 21.35 8.88 19.04
CA LEU A 107 21.10 9.66 20.24
C LEU A 107 22.01 10.90 20.25
N LEU A 108 21.46 12.06 19.91
CA LEU A 108 22.13 13.37 20.01
C LEU A 108 22.16 13.83 21.46
N LEU A 109 23.32 14.20 21.99
CA LEU A 109 23.53 14.43 23.42
C LEU A 109 23.99 15.86 23.73
N GLN A 110 23.26 16.55 24.60
CA GLN A 110 23.64 17.87 25.13
C GLN A 110 24.93 17.81 25.93
N SER A 111 25.55 18.95 26.28
CA SER A 111 26.77 18.96 27.11
C SER A 111 26.59 18.24 28.45
N GLU A 112 25.41 18.36 29.06
CA GLU A 112 25.02 17.70 30.31
C GLU A 112 23.78 16.79 30.09
N PRO A 113 23.92 15.59 29.49
CA PRO A 113 22.79 14.80 29.03
C PRO A 113 21.78 14.41 30.11
N LYS A 114 22.25 14.18 31.34
CA LYS A 114 21.41 13.74 32.45
C LYS A 114 20.49 14.86 32.97
N LEU A 115 20.82 16.12 32.68
CA LEU A 115 20.01 17.28 33.08
C LEU A 115 19.10 17.77 31.94
N ALA A 116 19.36 17.34 30.70
CA ALA A 116 18.56 17.70 29.54
C ALA A 116 17.37 16.74 29.37
N PRO A 117 16.17 17.23 29.02
CA PRO A 117 15.08 16.36 28.60
C PRO A 117 15.47 15.62 27.31
N THR A 118 14.86 14.45 27.08
CA THR A 118 15.08 13.68 25.85
C THR A 118 13.81 13.65 25.01
N ILE A 119 13.92 14.03 23.74
CA ILE A 119 12.84 13.93 22.77
C ILE A 119 13.10 12.70 21.90
N VAL A 120 12.11 11.82 21.80
CA VAL A 120 12.13 10.70 20.85
C VAL A 120 11.52 11.18 19.53
N PHE A 121 12.30 11.14 18.46
CA PHE A 121 11.94 11.61 17.15
C PHE A 121 11.76 10.44 16.19
N PHE A 122 10.52 10.20 15.79
CA PHE A 122 10.16 9.24 14.76
C PHE A 122 10.04 9.97 13.41
N HIS A 123 10.79 9.53 12.41
CA HIS A 123 10.80 10.18 11.10
C HIS A 123 9.54 9.87 10.27
N GLY A 124 9.23 10.68 9.26
CA GLY A 124 8.19 10.31 8.30
C GLY A 124 8.62 9.15 7.40
N ASN A 125 7.67 8.55 6.70
CA ASN A 125 7.95 7.59 5.63
C ASN A 125 8.82 8.21 4.52
N ALA A 126 9.34 7.35 3.64
CA ALA A 126 10.08 7.73 2.45
C ALA A 126 11.50 8.25 2.77
N GLY A 127 12.44 7.32 2.93
CA GLY A 127 13.85 7.57 3.23
C GLY A 127 14.23 7.35 4.69
N ASN A 128 15.48 7.68 5.05
CA ASN A 128 16.11 7.33 6.33
C ASN A 128 16.22 8.52 7.31
N ILE A 129 16.62 8.26 8.57
CA ILE A 129 16.77 9.26 9.64
C ILE A 129 17.74 10.39 9.27
N GLY A 130 18.75 10.09 8.44
CA GLY A 130 19.71 11.05 7.92
C GLY A 130 19.06 12.24 7.21
N LEU A 131 18.00 12.00 6.44
CA LEU A 131 17.27 13.05 5.75
C LEU A 131 16.50 13.98 6.69
N ARG A 132 16.28 13.56 7.95
CA ARG A 132 15.61 14.36 8.98
C ARG A 132 16.58 14.98 9.99
N LEU A 133 17.87 14.75 9.81
CA LEU A 133 18.92 15.29 10.67
C LEU A 133 18.92 16.83 10.77
N PRO A 134 18.63 17.62 9.70
CA PRO A 134 18.51 19.08 9.84
C PRO A 134 17.37 19.54 10.76
N ASN A 135 16.30 18.75 10.88
CA ASN A 135 15.20 19.07 11.79
C ASN A 135 15.62 18.77 13.23
N SER A 136 16.22 17.60 13.44
CA SER A 136 16.69 17.18 14.75
C SER A 136 17.84 18.03 15.28
N SER A 137 18.72 18.54 14.40
CA SER A 137 19.78 19.47 14.80
C SER A 137 19.23 20.84 15.24
N GLN A 138 18.16 21.31 14.60
CA GLN A 138 17.43 22.50 15.06
C GLN A 138 16.74 22.25 16.41
N MET A 139 16.04 21.12 16.57
CA MET A 139 15.43 20.76 17.85
C MET A 139 16.47 20.67 18.97
N TYR A 140 17.59 20.00 18.71
CA TYR A 140 18.73 19.92 19.61
C TYR A 140 19.21 21.32 20.04
N LYS A 141 19.39 22.23 19.07
CA LYS A 141 19.92 23.58 19.33
C LYS A 141 18.92 24.47 20.08
N TYR A 142 17.65 24.48 19.67
CA TYR A 142 16.67 25.44 20.16
C TYR A 142 15.92 24.97 21.41
N LEU A 143 15.81 23.66 21.62
CA LEU A 143 15.08 23.09 22.76
C LEU A 143 16.02 22.67 23.90
N SER A 144 17.33 22.69 23.68
CA SER A 144 18.34 22.23 24.67
C SER A 144 18.04 20.82 25.21
N ALA A 145 17.58 19.95 24.32
CA ALA A 145 17.19 18.57 24.63
C ALA A 145 18.15 17.57 23.97
N ASN A 146 18.31 16.39 24.57
CA ASN A 146 18.83 15.24 23.85
C ASN A 146 17.77 14.81 22.83
N ILE A 147 18.20 14.28 21.69
CA ILE A 147 17.27 13.82 20.64
C ILE A 147 17.60 12.38 20.30
N LEU A 148 16.66 11.46 20.53
CA LEU A 148 16.75 10.08 20.08
C LEU A 148 16.01 9.95 18.75
N MET A 149 16.75 9.95 17.64
CA MET A 149 16.23 9.74 16.30
C MET A 149 16.15 8.24 16.01
N VAL A 150 14.95 7.70 15.77
CA VAL A 150 14.73 6.25 15.66
C VAL A 150 14.40 5.88 14.22
N GLU A 151 15.14 4.94 13.62
CA GLU A 151 14.77 4.27 12.37
C GLU A 151 13.66 3.26 12.60
N TYR A 152 12.81 3.07 11.58
CA TYR A 152 11.88 1.95 11.57
C TYR A 152 12.59 0.64 11.19
N ARG A 153 11.95 -0.49 11.49
CA ARG A 153 12.33 -1.81 10.99
C ARG A 153 12.37 -1.80 9.45
N GLY A 154 13.44 -2.33 8.86
CA GLY A 154 13.64 -2.30 7.40
C GLY A 154 14.09 -0.96 6.81
N PHE A 155 14.26 0.09 7.63
CA PHE A 155 14.75 1.40 7.19
C PHE A 155 16.20 1.64 7.62
N GLY A 156 16.90 2.52 6.91
CA GLY A 156 18.22 2.99 7.33
C GLY A 156 19.22 1.86 7.58
N ASP A 157 19.89 1.96 8.74
CA ASP A 157 20.81 0.96 9.26
C ASP A 157 20.14 -0.07 10.18
N SER A 158 18.80 -0.07 10.30
CA SER A 158 18.05 -1.16 10.94
C SER A 158 18.17 -2.46 10.14
N ASP A 159 17.88 -3.57 10.80
CA ASP A 159 17.84 -4.89 10.18
C ASP A 159 16.99 -4.92 8.91
N ASP A 160 17.45 -5.69 7.93
CA ASP A 160 16.79 -5.86 6.64
C ASP A 160 15.61 -6.83 6.75
N VAL A 161 14.49 -6.28 7.23
CA VAL A 161 13.22 -6.97 7.32
C VAL A 161 12.15 -6.20 6.55
N LYS A 162 11.09 -6.91 6.15
CA LYS A 162 9.92 -6.25 5.55
C LYS A 162 9.32 -5.29 6.59
N PRO A 163 9.13 -3.99 6.28
CA PRO A 163 8.43 -3.08 7.17
C PRO A 163 7.01 -3.58 7.44
N SER A 164 6.58 -3.48 8.69
CA SER A 164 5.25 -3.89 9.14
C SER A 164 4.73 -2.92 10.19
N GLU A 165 3.42 -2.72 10.22
CA GLU A 165 2.73 -2.28 11.44
C GLU A 165 2.86 -3.46 12.42
N ALA A 166 3.51 -3.24 13.56
CA ALA A 166 3.66 -4.27 14.59
C ALA A 166 2.36 -4.46 15.36
#